data_AF-A0AA51M538-F1
#
_entry.id   AF-A0AA51M538-F1
#
_cell.length_a   1.000
_cell.length_b   1.000
_cell.length_c   1.000
_cell.angle_alpha   90.00
_cell.angle_beta   90.00
_cell.angle_gamma   90.00
#
_symmetry.space_group_name_H-M   'P 1'
#
loop_
_entity.id
_entity.type
_entity.pdbx_description
1 polymer ?
#
loop_
_entity_poly.entity_id
_entity_poly.type
_entity_poly.pdbx_seq_one_letter_code
_entity_poly.pdbx_strand_id
1 'polypeptide(L)'
;MDSLADLLREYEQAFSAPDTDAMAWAYASHFLLSSPAMVSSISNDHRFRIILLQAASFYRSIGMRSAWILSHAEIPADELHTMVHAEWGLYREDGSELVRFDVMYLIRTSGSEPGIVFISARNEEERLQERGLLPRE
;
A
#
# COMPACT_ATOMS: atom_id res chain seq x y z
N MET A 1 2.81 18.28 0.80
CA MET A 1 2.35 17.21 -0.11
C MET A 1 1.53 17.90 -1.16
N ASP A 2 2.18 18.22 -2.28
CA ASP A 2 1.69 19.26 -3.19
C ASP A 2 0.99 18.62 -4.41
N SER A 3 1.12 17.30 -4.58
CA SER A 3 0.48 16.53 -5.65
C SER A 3 0.24 15.06 -5.28
N LEU A 4 -0.66 14.39 -6.01
CA LEU A 4 -0.88 12.94 -5.92
C LEU A 4 0.40 12.14 -6.23
N ALA A 5 1.19 12.60 -7.22
CA ALA A 5 2.45 11.98 -7.58
C ALA A 5 3.46 12.01 -6.42
N ASP A 6 3.50 13.11 -5.66
CA ASP A 6 4.34 13.20 -4.46
C ASP A 6 3.88 12.23 -3.37
N LEU A 7 2.57 12.11 -3.14
CA LEU A 7 2.02 11.14 -2.20
C LEU A 7 2.45 9.71 -2.55
N LEU A 8 2.31 9.31 -3.82
CA LEU A 8 2.68 7.97 -4.26
C LEU A 8 4.18 7.71 -4.15
N ARG A 9 5.01 8.69 -4.54
CA ARG A 9 6.47 8.61 -4.44
C ARG A 9 6.94 8.51 -2.99
N GLU A 10 6.39 9.33 -2.09
CA GLU A 10 6.74 9.31 -0.66
C GLU A 10 6.27 8.01 -0.01
N TYR A 11 5.07 7.52 -0.36
CA TYR A 11 4.55 6.26 0.12
C TYR A 11 5.39 5.06 -0.35
N GLU A 12 5.83 5.06 -1.61
CA GLU A 12 6.78 4.07 -2.15
C GLU A 12 8.09 4.05 -1.36
N GLN A 13 8.70 5.22 -1.16
CA GLN A 13 9.95 5.32 -0.42
C GLN A 13 9.79 4.82 1.02
N ALA A 14 8.69 5.20 1.68
CA ALA A 14 8.38 4.76 3.03
C ALA A 14 8.18 3.25 3.11
N PHE A 15 7.46 2.64 2.17
CA PHE A 15 7.24 1.20 2.15
C PHE A 15 8.52 0.40 1.86
N SER A 16 9.35 0.90 0.94
CA SER A 16 10.64 0.28 0.60
C SER A 16 11.66 0.38 1.75
N ALA A 17 11.62 1.49 2.52
CA ALA A 17 12.45 1.76 3.70
C ALA A 17 11.87 1.28 5.04
N PRO A 18 10.85 0.42 5.00
CA PRO A 18 9.78 0.24 6.02
C PRO A 18 9.67 1.32 7.11
N ASP A 19 9.51 2.58 6.70
CA ASP A 19 9.23 3.70 7.62
C ASP A 19 7.72 3.75 7.91
N THR A 20 7.33 3.16 9.04
CA THR A 20 5.91 3.04 9.42
C THR A 20 5.25 4.39 9.70
N ASP A 21 6.00 5.38 10.17
CA ASP A 21 5.43 6.71 10.45
C ASP A 21 5.19 7.46 9.15
N ALA A 22 6.14 7.44 8.21
CA ALA A 22 5.96 8.02 6.89
C ALA A 22 4.84 7.32 6.09
N MET A 23 4.74 5.99 6.19
CA MET A 23 3.60 5.25 5.62
C MET A 23 2.28 5.71 6.22
N ALA A 24 2.18 5.85 7.55
CA ALA A 24 0.97 6.29 8.22
C ALA A 24 0.54 7.70 7.77
N TRP A 25 1.48 8.60 7.47
CA TRP A 25 1.18 9.94 6.97
C TRP A 25 0.45 9.97 5.62
N ALA A 26 0.53 8.91 4.81
CA ALA A 26 -0.18 8.83 3.54
C ALA A 26 -1.69 8.56 3.69
N TYR A 27 -2.15 8.15 4.87
CA TYR A 27 -3.55 7.79 5.12
C TYR A 27 -4.32 8.90 5.81
N ALA A 28 -5.59 9.05 5.47
CA ALA A 28 -6.53 9.89 6.24
C ALA A 28 -6.66 9.39 7.69
N SER A 29 -7.21 10.21 8.60
CA SER A 29 -7.46 9.82 10.00
C SER A 29 -8.31 8.56 10.13
N HIS A 30 -9.21 8.35 9.16
CA HIS A 30 -10.05 7.16 9.05
C HIS A 30 -10.10 6.73 7.59
N PHE A 31 -9.92 5.44 7.35
CA PHE A 31 -9.97 4.87 6.01
C PHE A 31 -10.54 3.45 6.04
N LEU A 32 -10.87 2.94 4.86
CA LEU A 32 -11.35 1.58 4.68
C LEU A 32 -10.25 0.72 4.07
N LEU A 33 -10.02 -0.46 4.64
CA LEU A 33 -9.18 -1.51 4.08
C LEU A 33 -10.07 -2.67 3.64
N SER A 34 -9.85 -3.13 2.41
CA SER A 34 -10.52 -4.30 1.85
C SER A 34 -9.49 -5.30 1.33
N SER A 35 -9.70 -6.57 1.63
CA SER A 35 -9.07 -7.71 0.97
C SER A 35 -10.17 -8.72 0.61
N PRO A 36 -9.85 -9.80 -0.13
CA PRO A 36 -10.81 -10.87 -0.37
C PRO A 36 -11.39 -11.48 0.91
N ALA A 37 -10.61 -11.52 1.99
CA ALA A 37 -11.01 -12.13 3.26
C ALA A 37 -11.78 -11.18 4.20
N MET A 38 -11.54 -9.86 4.11
CA MET A 38 -12.12 -8.92 5.08
C MET A 38 -12.32 -7.50 4.54
N VAL A 39 -13.28 -6.79 5.14
CA VAL A 39 -13.42 -5.34 5.04
C VAL A 39 -13.34 -4.77 6.45
N SER A 40 -12.59 -3.69 6.64
CA SER A 40 -12.44 -3.04 7.95
C SER A 40 -12.30 -1.54 7.84
N SER A 41 -12.88 -0.83 8.79
CA SER A 41 -12.60 0.59 9.02
C SER A 41 -11.43 0.72 9.99
N ILE A 42 -10.44 1.50 9.60
CA ILE A 42 -9.20 1.69 10.34
C ILE A 42 -9.09 3.16 10.75
N SER A 43 -8.78 3.40 12.02
CA SER A 43 -8.32 4.70 12.50
C SER A 43 -6.81 4.77 12.37
N ASN A 44 -6.29 5.84 11.78
CA ASN A 44 -4.85 6.09 11.63
C ASN A 44 -4.24 6.57 12.96
N ASP A 45 -4.22 5.67 13.93
CA ASP A 45 -3.73 5.91 15.28
C ASP A 45 -2.48 5.05 15.59
N HIS A 46 -2.16 4.89 16.86
CA HIS A 46 -1.05 4.04 17.29
C HIS A 46 -1.25 2.55 16.92
N ARG A 47 -2.49 2.05 16.87
CA ARG A 47 -2.77 0.66 16.49
C ARG A 47 -2.48 0.44 15.01
N PHE A 48 -2.81 1.41 14.16
CA PHE A 48 -2.47 1.31 12.75
C PHE A 48 -0.95 1.24 12.52
N ARG A 49 -0.15 1.99 13.29
CA ARG A 49 1.32 1.89 13.25
C ARG A 49 1.83 0.50 13.63
N ILE A 50 1.19 -0.17 14.60
CA ILE A 50 1.51 -1.56 14.93
C ILE A 50 1.19 -2.50 13.75
N ILE A 51 0.06 -2.30 13.07
CA ILE A 51 -0.31 -3.08 11.87
C ILE A 51 0.73 -2.89 10.77
N LEU A 52 1.16 -1.64 10.51
CA LEU A 52 2.20 -1.34 9.53
C LEU A 52 3.54 -2.00 9.90
N LEU A 53 3.91 -1.99 11.18
CA LEU A 53 5.13 -2.65 11.66
C LEU A 53 5.07 -4.17 11.47
N GLN A 54 3.91 -4.78 11.72
CA GLN A 54 3.69 -6.21 11.48
C GLN A 54 3.78 -6.55 9.99
N ALA A 55 3.15 -5.74 9.13
CA ALA A 55 3.23 -5.90 7.68
C ALA A 55 4.68 -5.77 7.19
N ALA A 56 5.41 -4.73 7.61
CA ALA A 56 6.82 -4.54 7.30
C ALA A 56 7.67 -5.75 7.73
N SER A 57 7.44 -6.25 8.95
CA SER A 57 8.13 -7.44 9.47
C SER A 57 7.83 -8.69 8.64
N PHE A 58 6.57 -8.87 8.22
CA PHE A 58 6.16 -9.95 7.34
C PHE A 58 6.90 -9.90 5.99
N TYR A 59 6.88 -8.77 5.26
CA TYR A 59 7.58 -8.68 3.98
C TYR A 59 9.10 -8.91 4.12
N ARG A 60 9.72 -8.40 5.19
CA ARG A 60 11.13 -8.68 5.49
C ARG A 60 11.36 -10.18 5.71
N SER A 61 10.47 -10.87 6.42
CA SER A 61 10.60 -12.30 6.71
C SER A 61 10.54 -13.18 5.46
N ILE A 62 9.79 -12.76 4.42
CA ILE A 62 9.71 -13.46 3.13
C ILE A 62 10.79 -13.01 2.13
N GLY A 63 11.73 -12.16 2.57
CA GLY A 63 12.92 -11.79 1.80
C GLY A 63 12.86 -10.45 1.05
N MET A 64 11.83 -9.62 1.27
CA MET A 64 11.74 -8.29 0.65
C MET A 64 12.87 -7.37 1.12
N ARG A 65 13.56 -6.76 0.16
CA ARG A 65 14.60 -5.75 0.37
C ARG A 65 14.23 -4.38 -0.13
N SER A 66 13.59 -4.32 -1.30
CA SER A 66 13.03 -3.09 -1.86
C SER A 66 11.67 -3.34 -2.47
N ALA A 67 10.92 -2.25 -2.64
CA ALA A 67 9.61 -2.23 -3.28
C ALA A 67 9.47 -0.99 -4.16
N TRP A 68 8.80 -1.12 -5.30
CA TRP A 68 8.52 -0.01 -6.23
C TRP A 68 7.11 -0.13 -6.82
N ILE A 69 6.50 1.02 -7.13
CA ILE A 69 5.34 1.13 -8.00
C ILE A 69 5.86 1.06 -9.43
N LEU A 70 5.56 -0.04 -10.13
CA LEU A 70 6.04 -0.30 -11.48
C LEU A 70 5.25 0.50 -12.52
N SER A 71 3.95 0.61 -12.27
CA SER A 71 3.03 1.40 -13.08
C SER A 71 1.83 1.80 -12.22
N HIS A 72 1.20 2.92 -12.57
CA HIS A 72 -0.09 3.27 -12.00
C HIS A 72 -0.98 3.98 -13.01
N ALA A 73 -2.29 3.83 -12.83
CA ALA A 73 -3.32 4.53 -13.59
C ALA A 73 -4.18 5.37 -12.64
N GLU A 74 -4.31 6.66 -12.95
CA GLU A 74 -5.12 7.61 -12.19
C GLU A 74 -6.47 7.82 -12.88
N ILE A 75 -7.55 7.59 -12.14
CA ILE A 75 -8.93 7.70 -12.64
C ILE A 75 -9.65 8.69 -11.71
N PRO A 76 -9.94 9.92 -12.18
CA PRO A 76 -10.73 10.87 -11.40
C PRO A 76 -12.09 10.27 -11.05
N ALA A 77 -12.42 10.23 -9.75
CA ALA A 77 -13.71 9.73 -9.28
C ALA A 77 -14.71 10.88 -9.11
N ASP A 78 -14.26 11.98 -8.50
CA ASP A 78 -14.95 13.26 -8.39
C ASP A 78 -13.93 14.41 -8.23
N GLU A 79 -14.39 15.62 -7.90
CA GLU A 79 -13.52 16.80 -7.74
C GLU A 79 -12.51 16.69 -6.58
N LEU A 80 -12.78 15.84 -5.59
CA LEU A 80 -11.96 15.67 -4.39
C LEU A 80 -11.20 14.34 -4.37
N HIS A 81 -11.62 13.35 -5.16
CA HIS A 81 -11.11 11.99 -5.10
C HIS A 81 -10.55 11.50 -6.44
N THR A 82 -9.43 10.81 -6.36
CA THR A 82 -8.83 10.10 -7.49
C THR A 82 -8.61 8.65 -7.09
N MET A 83 -9.08 7.75 -7.93
CA MET A 83 -8.79 6.32 -7.80
C MET A 83 -7.45 6.04 -8.48
N VAL A 84 -6.60 5.26 -7.83
CA VAL A 84 -5.30 4.85 -8.35
C VAL A 84 -5.22 3.34 -8.37
N HIS A 85 -4.98 2.77 -9.55
CA HIS A 85 -4.60 1.37 -9.70
C HIS A 85 -3.09 1.31 -9.80
N ALA A 86 -2.40 0.71 -8.83
CA ALA A 86 -0.95 0.60 -8.80
C ALA A 86 -0.50 -0.85 -8.88
N GLU A 87 0.44 -1.13 -9.79
CA GLU A 87 1.18 -2.39 -9.83
C GLU A 87 2.43 -2.25 -8.97
N TRP A 88 2.54 -3.07 -7.93
CA TRP A 88 3.71 -3.12 -7.05
C TRP A 88 4.63 -4.26 -7.44
N GLY A 89 5.93 -4.00 -7.35
CA GLY A 89 6.98 -5.01 -7.41
C GLY A 89 7.78 -5.05 -6.12
N LEU A 90 7.97 -6.24 -5.55
CA LEU A 90 8.86 -6.49 -4.43
C LEU A 90 10.11 -7.22 -4.92
N TYR A 91 11.26 -6.89 -4.34
CA TYR A 91 12.56 -7.39 -4.81
C TYR A 91 13.44 -7.84 -3.65
N ARG A 92 14.33 -8.79 -3.92
CA ARG A 92 15.36 -9.27 -2.98
C ARG A 92 16.63 -8.41 -3.07
N GLU A 93 17.59 -8.69 -2.19
CA GLU A 93 18.89 -7.99 -2.14
C GLU A 93 19.65 -8.06 -3.47
N ASP A 94 19.56 -9.19 -4.16
CA ASP A 94 20.21 -9.44 -5.45
C ASP A 94 19.47 -8.79 -6.63
N GLY A 95 18.40 -8.03 -6.37
CA GLY A 95 17.55 -7.40 -7.37
C GLY A 95 16.58 -8.36 -8.07
N SER A 96 16.55 -9.65 -7.70
CA SER A 96 15.56 -10.58 -8.24
C SER A 96 14.15 -10.24 -7.74
N GLU A 97 13.18 -10.38 -8.63
CA GLU A 97 11.78 -10.17 -8.29
C GLU A 97 11.30 -11.23 -7.30
N LEU A 98 10.69 -10.76 -6.21
CA LEU A 98 10.04 -11.58 -5.20
C LEU A 98 8.60 -11.88 -5.60
N VAL A 99 7.82 -10.83 -5.85
CA VAL A 99 6.41 -10.92 -6.25
C VAL A 99 5.94 -9.60 -6.88
N ARG A 100 4.89 -9.66 -7.69
CA ARG A 100 4.12 -8.50 -8.14
C ARG A 100 2.65 -8.66 -7.83
N PHE A 101 1.98 -7.56 -7.54
CA PHE A 101 0.55 -7.53 -7.25
C PHE A 101 -0.05 -6.15 -7.50
N ASP A 102 -1.38 -6.11 -7.56
CA ASP A 102 -2.16 -4.92 -7.82
C ASP A 102 -2.83 -4.43 -6.54
N VAL A 103 -2.71 -3.12 -6.29
CA VAL A 103 -3.41 -2.43 -5.21
C VAL A 103 -4.24 -1.30 -5.80
N MET A 104 -5.50 -1.20 -5.35
CA MET A 104 -6.37 -0.07 -5.67
C MET A 104 -6.45 0.87 -4.47
N TYR A 105 -6.23 2.16 -4.71
CA TYR A 105 -6.39 3.22 -3.72
C TYR A 105 -7.51 4.16 -4.15
N LEU A 106 -8.29 4.67 -3.19
CA LEU A 106 -9.03 5.92 -3.36
C LEU A 106 -8.35 6.98 -2.51
N ILE A 107 -7.91 8.05 -3.15
CA ILE A 107 -7.14 9.11 -2.52
C ILE A 107 -7.93 10.39 -2.60
N ARG A 108 -8.11 11.06 -1.46
CA ARG A 108 -8.61 12.42 -1.40
C ARG A 108 -7.45 13.36 -1.70
N THR A 109 -7.49 14.03 -2.85
CA THR A 109 -6.40 14.87 -3.37
C THR A 109 -6.51 16.34 -2.95
N SER A 110 -7.66 16.76 -2.43
CA SER A 110 -7.91 18.13 -1.98
C SER A 110 -8.84 18.19 -0.76
N GLY A 111 -8.90 19.34 -0.09
CA GLY A 111 -9.71 19.55 1.12
C GLY A 111 -8.91 19.56 2.42
N SER A 112 -9.59 19.40 3.56
CA SER A 112 -9.01 19.59 4.90
C SER A 112 -8.11 18.43 5.36
N GLU A 113 -8.11 17.31 4.66
CA GLU A 113 -7.41 16.09 5.09
C GLU A 113 -7.04 15.22 3.86
N PRO A 114 -6.07 15.62 3.03
CA PRO A 114 -5.66 14.82 1.89
C PRO A 114 -5.04 13.49 2.35
N GLY A 115 -5.21 12.42 1.55
CA GLY A 115 -4.66 11.10 1.86
C GLY A 115 -5.51 9.94 1.35
N ILE A 116 -5.00 8.72 1.56
CA ILE A 116 -5.69 7.46 1.22
C ILE A 116 -6.89 7.30 2.15
N VAL A 117 -8.09 7.21 1.56
CA VAL A 117 -9.37 7.00 2.26
C VAL A 117 -9.91 5.58 2.05
N PHE A 118 -9.40 4.86 1.05
CA PHE A 118 -9.68 3.45 0.81
C PHE A 118 -8.48 2.75 0.18
N ILE A 119 -8.20 1.52 0.60
CA ILE A 119 -7.22 0.61 0.01
C ILE A 119 -7.83 -0.77 -0.20
N SER A 120 -7.57 -1.36 -1.37
CA SER A 120 -7.89 -2.75 -1.68
C SER A 120 -6.70 -3.50 -2.24
N ALA A 121 -6.23 -4.50 -1.50
CA ALA A 121 -5.24 -5.46 -1.98
C ALA A 121 -5.94 -6.48 -2.88
N ARG A 122 -5.88 -6.30 -4.20
CA ARG A 122 -6.76 -7.04 -5.13
C ARG A 122 -6.36 -8.50 -5.28
N ASN A 123 -5.07 -8.77 -5.44
CA ASN A 123 -4.53 -10.11 -5.71
C ASN A 123 -3.24 -10.39 -4.96
N GLU A 124 -2.89 -9.58 -3.97
CA GLU A 124 -1.65 -9.74 -3.22
C GLU A 124 -1.51 -11.12 -2.59
N GLU A 125 -2.55 -11.57 -1.87
CA GLU A 125 -2.55 -12.86 -1.20
C GLU A 125 -2.38 -14.03 -2.17
N GLU A 126 -3.15 -14.02 -3.27
CA GLU A 126 -3.05 -14.99 -4.35
C GLU A 126 -1.63 -15.03 -4.93
N ARG A 127 -1.05 -13.86 -5.23
CA ARG A 127 0.30 -13.74 -5.80
C ARG A 127 1.39 -14.22 -4.85
N LEU A 128 1.26 -13.94 -3.54
CA LEU A 128 2.17 -14.45 -2.52
C LEU A 128 2.09 -15.98 -2.43
N GLN A 129 0.88 -16.56 -2.51
CA GLN A 129 0.69 -18.01 -2.51
C GLN A 129 1.24 -18.68 -3.78
N GLU A 130 1.03 -18.09 -4.97
CA GLU A 130 1.59 -18.58 -6.24
C GLU A 130 3.12 -18.63 -6.23
N ARG A 131 3.75 -17.68 -5.53
CA ARG A 131 5.22 -17.63 -5.37
C ARG A 131 5.74 -18.47 -4.19
N GLY A 132 4.86 -19.14 -3.45
CA GLY A 132 5.22 -19.97 -2.29
C GLY A 132 5.68 -19.16 -1.07
N LEU A 133 5.31 -17.87 -1.01
CA LEU A 133 5.67 -16.94 0.07
C LEU A 133 4.60 -16.91 1.18
N LEU A 134 3.41 -17.41 0.87
CA LEU A 134 2.31 -17.62 1.80
C LEU A 134 1.74 -19.05 1.62
N PRO A 135 1.34 -19.76 2.68
CA PRO A 135 0.67 -21.05 2.55
C PRO A 135 -0.63 -20.94 1.73
N ARG A 136 -0.94 -21.99 0.95
CA ARG A 136 -2.29 -22.18 0.39
C ARG A 136 -3.14 -22.86 1.46
N GLU A 137 -4.31 -22.29 1.73
CA GLU A 137 -5.35 -22.94 2.53
C GLU A 137 -6.03 -24.08 1.77
#